data_AF-A0A4S2GQ49-F1
#
_entry.id   AF-A0A4S2GQ49-F1
#
_cell.length_a   1.000
_cell.length_b   1.000
_cell.length_c   1.000
_cell.angle_alpha   90.00
_cell.angle_beta   90.00
_cell.angle_gamma   90.00
#
_symmetry.space_group_name_H-M   'P 1'
#
loop_
_entity.id
_entity.type
_entity.pdbx_description
1 polymer ?
#
loop_
_entity_poly.entity_id
_entity_poly.type
_entity_poly.pdbx_seq_one_letter_code
_entity_poly.pdbx_strand_id
1 'polypeptide(L)'
;MRTVYGDHQRFYETYFSTYPGTYCTGDGARRDAAGYWGSTGRVDDVLNISGHRLGTAAVESALVAHPLVAEAAVVGFPHEVKGQGIYCYVTLNAGLEPTQ
;
A
#
# COMPACT_ATOMS: atom_id res chain seq x y z
N MET A 1 13.07 2.56 15.50
CA MET A 1 13.52 3.17 14.23
C MET A 1 14.09 4.55 14.55
N ARG A 2 15.22 4.98 13.96
CA ARG A 2 15.86 6.27 14.33
C ARG A 2 15.57 7.40 13.35
N THR A 3 15.50 7.11 12.06
CA THR A 3 15.18 8.06 10.99
C THR A 3 14.90 7.30 9.68
N VAL A 4 14.39 8.00 8.66
CA VAL A 4 14.56 7.65 7.25
C VAL A 4 15.86 8.32 6.76
N TYR A 5 16.67 7.60 5.99
CA TYR A 5 17.98 8.09 5.54
C TYR A 5 17.81 9.30 4.60
N GLY A 6 18.53 10.39 4.85
CA GLY A 6 18.47 11.63 4.07
C GLY A 6 17.22 12.48 4.29
N ASP A 7 16.25 12.02 5.08
CA ASP A 7 14.95 12.68 5.22
C ASP A 7 14.29 12.39 6.59
N HIS A 8 14.74 13.10 7.63
CA HIS A 8 14.17 12.95 8.98
C HIS A 8 12.76 13.54 9.10
N GLN A 9 12.46 14.56 8.30
CA GLN A 9 11.14 15.19 8.31
C GLN A 9 10.08 14.18 7.85
N ARG A 10 10.33 13.48 6.74
CA ARG A 10 9.44 12.41 6.27
C ARG A 10 9.26 11.30 7.31
N PHE A 11 10.31 10.96 8.06
CA PHE A 11 10.20 9.98 9.16
C PHE A 11 9.20 10.44 10.23
N TYR A 12 9.30 11.70 10.67
CA TYR A 12 8.37 12.25 11.65
C TYR A 12 6.94 12.28 11.12
N GLU A 13 6.76 12.82 9.91
CA GLU A 13 5.45 12.95 9.26
C GLU A 13 4.77 11.58 9.07
N THR A 14 5.53 10.58 8.60
CA THR A 14 4.97 9.24 8.31
C THR A 14 4.55 8.50 9.58
N TYR A 15 5.33 8.59 10.66
CA TYR A 15 5.16 7.69 11.81
C TYR A 15 4.64 8.34 13.09
N PHE A 16 4.70 9.67 13.22
CA PHE A 16 4.41 10.36 14.49
C PHE A 16 3.42 11.52 14.37
N SER A 17 3.07 11.96 13.16
CA SER A 17 2.18 13.11 12.96
C SER A 17 0.69 12.76 13.09
N THR A 18 0.28 11.57 12.64
CA THR A 18 -1.14 11.16 12.62
C THR A 18 -1.74 11.09 14.03
N TYR A 19 -0.97 10.59 14.98
CA TYR A 19 -1.36 10.46 16.38
C TYR A 19 -0.23 10.99 17.28
N PRO A 20 -0.22 12.30 17.60
CA PRO A 20 0.87 12.94 18.32
C PRO A 20 1.22 12.24 19.64
N GLY A 21 2.52 12.03 19.88
CA GLY A 21 3.03 11.34 21.06
C GLY A 21 3.02 9.81 20.96
N THR A 22 2.62 9.23 19.83
CA THR A 22 2.61 7.78 19.58
C THR A 22 3.28 7.42 18.25
N TYR A 23 3.68 6.15 18.11
CA TYR A 23 4.18 5.60 16.85
C TYR A 23 3.04 4.92 16.10
N CYS A 24 2.69 5.45 14.92
CA CYS A 24 1.70 4.87 14.04
C CYS A 24 2.34 3.75 13.20
N THR A 25 1.89 2.51 13.39
CA THR A 25 2.43 1.32 12.68
C THR A 25 1.94 1.21 11.23
N GLY A 26 0.79 1.83 10.93
CA GLY A 26 0.03 1.62 9.69
C GLY A 26 -0.71 0.27 9.64
N ASP A 27 -0.76 -0.48 10.75
CA ASP A 27 -1.52 -1.72 10.85
C ASP A 27 -2.77 -1.52 11.71
N GLY A 28 -3.87 -2.14 11.29
CA GLY A 28 -5.09 -2.26 12.09
C GLY A 28 -4.96 -3.44 13.05
N ALA A 29 -5.49 -3.28 14.26
CA ALA A 29 -5.55 -4.35 15.23
C ALA A 29 -6.83 -4.26 16.06
N ARG A 30 -7.34 -5.42 16.50
CA ARG A 30 -8.47 -5.52 17.42
C ARG A 30 -8.03 -6.23 18.70
N ARG A 31 -8.43 -5.68 19.85
CA ARG A 31 -8.23 -6.32 21.15
C ARG A 31 -9.49 -7.07 21.57
N ASP A 32 -9.34 -8.30 22.04
CA ASP A 32 -10.45 -9.06 22.61
C ASP A 32 -10.61 -8.82 24.13
N ALA A 33 -11.66 -9.41 24.72
CA ALA A 33 -11.98 -9.26 26.14
C ALA A 33 -10.94 -9.92 27.07
N ALA A 34 -10.22 -10.94 26.58
CA ALA A 34 -9.12 -11.57 27.30
C ALA A 34 -7.80 -10.77 27.19
N GLY A 35 -7.81 -9.71 26.38
CA GLY A 35 -6.70 -8.77 26.22
C GLY A 35 -5.73 -9.11 25.09
N TYR A 36 -6.00 -10.14 24.29
CA TYR A 36 -5.19 -10.51 23.13
C TYR A 36 -5.43 -9.57 21.95
N TRP A 37 -4.40 -9.37 21.13
CA TRP A 37 -4.45 -8.54 19.93
C TRP A 37 -4.46 -9.41 18.67
N GLY A 38 -5.44 -9.19 17.80
CA GLY A 38 -5.45 -9.71 16.43
C GLY A 38 -5.13 -8.60 15.44
N SER A 39 -4.09 -8.77 14.62
CA SER A 39 -3.81 -7.86 13.51
C SER A 39 -4.77 -8.12 12.36
N THR A 40 -5.36 -7.05 11.82
CA THR A 40 -6.32 -7.10 10.70
C THR A 40 -5.68 -6.76 9.35
N GLY A 41 -4.39 -6.42 9.33
CA GLY A 41 -3.67 -6.01 8.13
C GLY A 41 -3.40 -4.51 8.05
N ARG A 42 -2.99 -4.06 6.86
CA ARG A 42 -2.64 -2.66 6.58
C ARG A 42 -3.89 -1.78 6.56
N VAL A 43 -3.81 -0.59 7.15
CA VAL A 43 -4.85 0.45 7.03
C VAL A 43 -4.51 1.50 5.98
N ASP A 44 -3.27 1.51 5.51
CA ASP A 44 -2.78 2.34 4.41
C ASP A 44 -2.68 1.55 3.10
N ASP A 45 -2.35 2.24 2.01
CA ASP A 45 -2.26 1.67 0.66
C ASP A 45 -0.96 0.87 0.43
N VAL A 46 -0.75 -0.10 1.30
CA VAL A 46 0.37 -1.03 1.26
C VAL A 46 -0.18 -2.45 1.17
N LEU A 47 0.33 -3.21 0.21
CA LEU A 47 -0.01 -4.60 -0.04
C LEU A 47 1.03 -5.53 0.57
N ASN A 48 0.59 -6.71 0.98
CA ASN A 48 1.42 -7.83 1.37
C ASN A 48 1.17 -9.03 0.45
N ILE A 49 2.05 -9.22 -0.53
CA ILE A 49 1.98 -10.31 -1.51
C ILE A 49 3.10 -11.31 -1.21
N SER A 50 2.74 -12.51 -0.78
CA SER A 50 3.69 -13.57 -0.40
C SER A 50 4.73 -13.12 0.64
N GLY A 51 4.39 -12.20 1.53
CA GLY A 51 5.29 -11.64 2.53
C GLY A 51 6.06 -10.38 2.07
N HIS A 52 5.96 -9.99 0.80
CA HIS A 52 6.58 -8.78 0.29
C HIS A 52 5.66 -7.58 0.49
N ARG A 53 6.20 -6.52 1.10
CA ARG A 53 5.49 -5.27 1.34
C ARG A 53 5.67 -4.32 0.14
N LEU A 54 4.59 -4.02 -0.58
CA LEU A 54 4.61 -3.14 -1.75
C LEU A 54 3.61 -1.99 -1.58
N GLY A 55 4.04 -0.76 -1.82
CA GLY A 55 3.10 0.37 -1.91
C GLY A 55 2.38 0.37 -3.25
N THR A 56 1.07 0.61 -3.26
CA THR A 56 0.26 0.66 -4.50
C THR A 56 0.77 1.76 -5.43
N ALA A 57 1.05 2.94 -4.90
CA ALA A 57 1.55 4.10 -5.66
C ALA A 57 2.83 3.81 -6.45
N ALA A 58 3.71 2.93 -5.96
CA ALA A 58 4.92 2.54 -6.69
C ALA A 58 4.59 1.69 -7.92
N VAL A 59 3.61 0.79 -7.81
CA VAL A 59 3.14 -0.04 -8.93
C VAL A 59 2.36 0.81 -9.93
N GLU A 60 1.52 1.72 -9.46
CA GLU A 60 0.81 2.71 -10.29
C GLU A 60 1.78 3.58 -11.09
N SER A 61 2.81 4.12 -10.42
CA SER A 61 3.86 4.91 -11.08
C SER A 61 4.59 4.10 -12.16
N ALA A 62 4.85 2.81 -11.91
CA ALA A 62 5.48 1.93 -12.88
C ALA A 62 4.57 1.67 -14.10
N LEU A 63 3.25 1.54 -13.89
CA LEU A 63 2.27 1.39 -14.97
C LEU A 63 2.12 2.67 -15.79
N VAL A 64 2.00 3.82 -15.14
CA VAL A 64 1.87 5.14 -15.79
C VAL A 64 3.14 5.53 -16.55
N ALA A 65 4.30 5.01 -16.17
CA ALA A 65 5.54 5.20 -16.94
C ALA A 65 5.48 4.53 -18.33
N HIS A 66 4.52 3.63 -18.59
CA HIS A 66 4.35 3.02 -19.90
C HIS A 66 3.71 4.00 -20.89
N PRO A 67 4.26 4.22 -22.11
CA PRO A 67 3.81 5.27 -23.03
C PRO A 67 2.36 5.20 -23.51
N LEU A 68 1.70 4.04 -23.35
CA LEU A 68 0.30 3.84 -23.75
C LEU A 68 -0.69 4.06 -22.61
N VAL A 69 -0.22 4.19 -21.37
CA VAL A 69 -1.07 4.30 -20.18
C VAL A 69 -1.25 5.78 -19.84
N ALA A 70 -2.51 6.18 -19.65
CA ALA A 70 -2.86 7.50 -19.14
C ALA A 70 -2.87 7.51 -17.60
N GLU A 71 -3.55 6.53 -17.01
CA GLU A 71 -3.77 6.42 -15.56
C GLU A 71 -3.79 4.96 -15.13
N ALA A 72 -3.42 4.70 -13.88
CA ALA A 72 -3.52 3.38 -13.27
C ALA A 72 -3.93 3.49 -11.80
N ALA A 73 -4.73 2.52 -11.34
CA ALA A 73 -5.09 2.34 -9.95
C ALA A 73 -4.84 0.89 -9.53
N VAL A 74 -4.14 0.67 -8.42
CA VAL A 74 -3.71 -0.66 -7.98
C VAL A 74 -4.31 -0.98 -6.63
N VAL A 75 -4.98 -2.14 -6.54
CA VAL A 75 -5.61 -2.63 -5.31
C VAL A 75 -5.18 -4.05 -4.99
N GLY A 76 -5.24 -4.41 -3.71
CA GLY A 76 -5.07 -5.79 -3.25
C GLY A 76 -6.37 -6.57 -3.33
N PHE A 77 -6.29 -7.86 -3.61
CA PHE A 77 -7.43 -8.78 -3.46
C PHE A 77 -7.02 -10.04 -2.67
N PRO A 78 -7.93 -10.71 -1.95
CA PRO A 78 -7.61 -11.95 -1.24
C PRO A 78 -7.14 -13.05 -2.20
N HIS A 79 -6.01 -13.68 -1.90
CA HIS A 79 -5.46 -14.75 -2.72
C HIS A 79 -5.02 -15.91 -1.83
N GLU A 80 -5.53 -17.11 -2.09
CA GLU A 80 -5.36 -18.28 -1.21
C GLU A 80 -3.89 -18.63 -0.93
N VAL A 81 -3.04 -18.63 -1.97
CA VAL A 81 -1.62 -18.95 -1.82
C VAL A 81 -0.76 -17.77 -1.35
N LYS A 82 -1.03 -16.56 -1.86
CA LYS A 82 -0.14 -15.38 -1.68
C LYS A 82 -0.56 -14.48 -0.52
N GLY A 83 -1.69 -14.75 0.13
CA GLY A 83 -2.34 -13.83 1.06
C GLY A 83 -3.10 -12.75 0.31
N GLN A 84 -2.38 -11.86 -0.39
CA GLN A 84 -2.96 -10.88 -1.31
C GLN A 84 -2.39 -11.04 -2.72
N GLY A 85 -3.23 -10.82 -3.73
CA GLY A 85 -2.84 -10.61 -5.12
C GLY A 85 -2.89 -9.12 -5.48
N ILE A 86 -2.24 -8.75 -6.58
CA ILE A 86 -2.29 -7.40 -7.16
C ILE A 86 -3.35 -7.38 -8.25
N TYR A 87 -4.28 -6.43 -8.18
CA TYR A 87 -5.22 -6.13 -9.25
C TYR A 87 -5.01 -4.70 -9.73
N CYS A 88 -4.90 -4.51 -11.05
CA CYS A 88 -4.60 -3.21 -11.66
C CYS A 88 -5.74 -2.79 -12.59
N TYR A 89 -6.30 -1.61 -12.36
CA TYR A 89 -7.15 -0.91 -13.31
C TYR A 89 -6.26 0.04 -14.12
N VAL A 90 -6.39 0.01 -15.44
CA VAL A 90 -5.54 0.78 -16.35
C VAL A 90 -6.41 1.49 -17.38
N THR A 91 -6.20 2.79 -17.52
CA THR A 91 -6.79 3.61 -18.57
C THR A 91 -5.72 3.89 -19.61
N LEU A 92 -5.97 3.55 -20.88
CA LEU A 92 -5.05 3.85 -21.97
C LEU A 92 -5.18 5.30 -22.44
N ASN A 93 -4.16 5.80 -23.13
CA ASN A 93 -4.20 7.09 -23.79
C ASN A 93 -5.32 7.15 -24.84
N ALA A 94 -5.86 8.35 -25.06
CA ALA A 94 -6.97 8.57 -25.97
C ALA A 94 -6.71 7.99 -27.38
N GLY A 95 -7.70 7.29 -27.93
CA GLY A 95 -7.61 6.66 -29.25
C GLY A 95 -6.96 5.27 -29.25
N LEU A 96 -6.61 4.73 -28.08
CA LEU A 96 -6.17 3.34 -27.92
C LEU A 96 -7.29 2.49 -27.32
N GLU A 97 -7.53 1.33 -27.92
CA GLU A 97 -8.49 0.35 -27.42
C GLU A 97 -7.75 -0.80 -26.69
N PRO A 98 -8.24 -1.24 -25.53
CA PRO A 98 -7.68 -2.40 -24.85
C PRO A 98 -7.95 -3.67 -25.64
N THR A 99 -6.93 -4.52 -25.80
CA THR A 99 -7.10 -5.90 -26.25
C THR A 99 -7.65 -6.77 -25.12
N GLN A 100 -8.68 -7.57 -25.43
CA GLN A 100 -9.22 -8.58 -24.51
C GLN A 100 -8.28 -9.77 -24.32
#